data_AF-C5LK41-F1
#
_entry.id   AF-C5LK41-F1
#
_cell.length_a   1.000
_cell.length_b   1.000
_cell.length_c   1.000
_cell.angle_alpha   90.00
_cell.angle_beta   90.00
_cell.angle_gamma   90.00
#
_symmetry.space_group_name_H-M   'P 1'
#
loop_
_entity.id
_entity.type
_entity.pdbx_description
1 polymer ?
#
loop_
_entity_poly.entity_id
_entity_poly.type
_entity_poly.pdbx_seq_one_letter_code
_entity_poly.pdbx_strand_id
1 'polypeptide(L)'
;MYYKKKAISKELFRYCLDEGWADKQLVYKWRKPGYDQLCCMLCCQATNHNQGTTCICRVPRSQLGEGKVVQCAHCGCRGCASGDQ
;
A
#
# COMPACT_ATOMS: atom_id res chain seq x y z
N MET A 1 12.65 -7.75 2.89
CA MET A 1 14.00 -8.09 3.37
C MET A 1 14.11 -8.11 4.88
N TYR A 2 13.77 -7.03 5.61
CA TYR A 2 13.87 -6.98 7.07
C TYR A 2 12.76 -7.75 7.82
N TYR A 3 11.49 -7.34 7.69
CA TYR A 3 10.39 -7.91 8.52
C TYR A 3 10.01 -9.37 8.18
N LYS A 4 9.81 -9.71 6.90
CA LYS A 4 9.37 -11.06 6.47
C LYS A 4 10.53 -12.05 6.33
N LYS A 5 11.52 -11.73 5.47
CA LYS A 5 12.64 -12.63 5.13
C LYS A 5 13.81 -12.57 6.13
N LYS A 6 13.88 -11.56 7.01
CA LYS A 6 14.98 -11.34 7.97
C LYS A 6 16.40 -11.43 7.38
N ALA A 7 16.56 -10.98 6.14
CA ALA A 7 17.81 -11.12 5.37
C ALA A 7 18.80 -9.95 5.52
N ILE A 8 18.41 -8.87 6.20
CA ILE A 8 19.24 -7.68 6.41
C ILE A 8 19.23 -7.30 7.89
N SER A 9 20.32 -6.69 8.36
CA SER A 9 20.43 -6.19 9.73
C SER A 9 19.50 -5.00 9.97
N LYS A 10 19.20 -4.74 11.26
CA LYS A 10 18.40 -3.57 11.67
C LYS A 10 19.11 -2.25 11.31
N GLU A 11 20.43 -2.22 11.41
CA GLU A 11 21.26 -1.06 11.05
C GLU A 11 21.15 -0.74 9.57
N LEU A 12 21.33 -1.74 8.70
CA LEU A 12 21.20 -1.57 7.25
C LEU A 12 19.76 -1.16 6.86
N PHE A 13 18.76 -1.75 7.51
CA PHE A 13 17.37 -1.35 7.28
C PHE A 13 17.11 0.13 7.66
N ARG A 14 17.66 0.60 8.78
CA ARG A 14 17.55 2.02 9.18
C ARG A 14 18.28 2.93 8.21
N TYR A 15 19.49 2.56 7.80
CA TYR A 15 20.25 3.28 6.78
C TYR A 15 19.45 3.42 5.47
N CYS A 16 18.85 2.33 4.96
CA CYS A 16 18.00 2.40 3.77
C CYS A 16 16.79 3.35 3.94
N LEU A 17 16.21 3.44 5.13
CA LEU A 17 15.12 4.37 5.39
C LEU A 17 15.62 5.82 5.44
N ASP A 18 16.74 6.07 6.13
CA ASP A 18 17.28 7.42 6.34
C ASP A 18 17.80 8.04 5.04
N GLU A 19 18.42 7.23 4.16
CA GLU A 19 18.87 7.65 2.83
C GLU A 19 17.76 7.67 1.76
N GLY A 20 16.52 7.31 2.12
CA GLY A 20 15.38 7.37 1.20
C GLY A 20 15.29 6.23 0.17
N TRP A 21 16.06 5.16 0.32
CA TRP A 21 15.90 3.93 -0.51
C TRP A 21 14.56 3.24 -0.29
N ALA A 22 13.90 3.49 0.84
CA ALA A 22 12.56 3.00 1.12
C ALA A 22 11.72 4.09 1.81
N ASP A 23 10.44 4.16 1.44
CA ASP A 23 9.49 5.12 2.03
C ASP A 23 9.11 4.71 3.46
N LYS A 24 9.53 5.53 4.43
CA LYS A 24 9.22 5.36 5.86
C LYS A 24 7.72 5.29 6.15
N GLN A 25 6.92 6.14 5.51
CA GLN A 25 5.47 6.21 5.73
C GLN A 25 4.77 4.97 5.19
N LEU A 26 5.15 4.53 3.99
CA LEU A 26 4.60 3.33 3.38
C LEU A 26 4.94 2.08 4.21
N VAL A 27 6.20 1.96 4.64
CA VAL A 27 6.63 0.85 5.52
C VAL A 27 5.88 0.86 6.85
N TYR A 28 5.63 2.03 7.43
CA TYR A 28 4.81 2.14 8.64
C TYR A 28 3.36 1.69 8.40
N LYS A 29 2.76 2.06 7.26
CA LYS A 29 1.42 1.62 6.89
C LYS A 29 1.34 0.11 6.69
N TRP A 30 2.31 -0.52 6.03
CA TRP A 30 2.34 -1.98 5.84
C TRP A 30 2.38 -2.78 7.14
N ARG A 31 2.72 -2.17 8.27
CA ARG A 31 2.66 -2.82 9.58
C ARG A 31 1.26 -2.80 10.21
N LYS A 32 0.33 -2.00 9.67
CA LYS A 32 -1.05 -1.94 10.17
C LYS A 32 -1.90 -3.02 9.50
N PRO A 33 -2.80 -3.70 10.25
CA PRO A 33 -3.70 -4.67 9.66
C PRO A 33 -4.58 -4.00 8.59
N GLY A 34 -4.83 -4.69 7.48
CA GLY A 34 -5.61 -4.16 6.36
C GLY A 34 -4.82 -3.27 5.39
N TYR A 35 -3.51 -3.09 5.61
CA TYR A 35 -2.64 -2.29 4.74
C TYR A 35 -1.41 -3.07 4.23
N ASP A 36 -1.28 -4.35 4.55
CA ASP A 36 -0.13 -5.20 4.21
C ASP A 36 0.16 -5.35 2.70
N GLN A 37 -0.81 -5.02 1.84
CA GLN A 37 -0.67 -4.98 0.37
C GLN A 37 -0.88 -3.57 -0.22
N LEU A 38 -0.82 -2.52 0.60
CA LEU A 38 -1.02 -1.13 0.14
C LEU A 38 -0.04 -0.76 -0.99
N CYS A 39 -0.55 -0.18 -2.08
CA CYS A 39 0.24 0.19 -3.25
C CYS A 39 1.05 1.47 -3.08
N CYS A 40 0.46 2.53 -2.49
CA CYS A 40 1.11 3.82 -2.27
C CYS A 40 0.37 4.65 -1.22
N MET A 41 1.00 5.72 -0.73
CA MET A 41 0.41 6.61 0.27
C MET A 41 -0.78 7.40 -0.27
N LEU A 42 -0.76 7.79 -1.55
CA LEU A 42 -1.82 8.58 -2.17
C LEU A 42 -3.18 7.86 -2.10
N CYS A 43 -3.19 6.55 -2.37
CA CYS A 43 -4.41 5.76 -2.43
C CYS A 43 -5.11 5.52 -1.08
N CYS A 44 -4.40 5.71 0.05
CA CYS A 44 -4.95 5.45 1.38
C CYS A 44 -5.39 6.70 2.14
N GLN A 45 -5.07 7.89 1.64
CA GLN A 45 -5.34 9.15 2.33
C GLN A 45 -6.57 9.82 1.72
N ALA A 46 -7.62 9.97 2.53
CA ALA A 46 -8.88 10.62 2.14
C ALA A 46 -8.69 12.05 1.60
N THR A 47 -7.68 12.77 2.10
CA THR A 47 -7.36 14.15 1.70
C THR A 47 -6.91 14.27 0.25
N ASN A 48 -6.50 13.18 -0.40
CA ASN A 48 -5.99 13.19 -1.78
C ASN A 48 -7.10 12.96 -2.82
N HIS A 49 -8.36 12.88 -2.39
CA HIS A 49 -9.48 12.53 -3.24
C HIS A 49 -10.64 13.51 -3.02
N ASN A 50 -11.26 13.99 -4.10
CA ASN A 50 -12.32 15.00 -4.06
C ASN A 50 -13.53 14.59 -3.20
N GLN A 51 -13.80 13.29 -3.10
CA GLN A 51 -14.93 12.74 -2.33
C GLN A 51 -14.57 12.50 -0.85
N GLY A 52 -13.34 12.79 -0.41
CA GLY A 52 -12.91 12.53 0.96
C GLY A 52 -12.86 11.04 1.32
N THR A 53 -12.76 10.16 0.32
CA THR A 53 -12.70 8.70 0.48
C THR A 53 -11.35 8.18 0.03
N THR A 54 -11.07 6.87 0.19
CA THR A 54 -9.86 6.24 -0.34
C THR A 54 -10.00 5.85 -1.81
N CYS A 55 -8.89 5.60 -2.50
CA CYS A 55 -8.91 5.19 -3.91
C CYS A 55 -9.64 3.86 -4.11
N ILE A 56 -10.28 3.68 -5.28
CA ILE A 56 -11.01 2.45 -5.65
C ILE A 56 -10.14 1.18 -5.58
N CYS A 57 -8.82 1.29 -5.74
CA CYS A 57 -7.92 0.14 -5.58
C CYS A 57 -7.86 -0.40 -4.14
N ARG A 58 -8.40 0.32 -3.15
CA ARG A 58 -8.52 -0.12 -1.75
C ARG A 58 -9.82 -0.88 -1.47
N VAL A 59 -10.74 -0.91 -2.41
CA VAL A 59 -12.00 -1.64 -2.29
C VAL A 59 -11.74 -3.12 -2.61
N PRO A 60 -12.10 -4.05 -1.71
CA PRO A 60 -11.97 -5.49 -1.96
C PRO A 60 -12.72 -5.91 -3.22
N ARG A 61 -12.16 -6.87 -3.95
CA ARG A 61 -12.76 -7.38 -5.21
C ARG A 61 -14.15 -7.97 -5.01
N SER A 62 -14.41 -8.58 -3.86
CA SER A 62 -15.74 -9.10 -3.49
C SER A 62 -16.83 -8.03 -3.38
N GLN A 63 -16.44 -6.76 -3.20
CA GLN A 63 -17.35 -5.61 -3.14
C GLN A 63 -17.41 -4.85 -4.46
N LEU A 64 -16.61 -5.24 -5.46
CA LEU A 64 -16.67 -4.69 -6.80
C LEU A 64 -17.68 -5.49 -7.64
N GLY A 65 -18.34 -4.83 -8.59
CA GLY A 65 -19.21 -5.52 -9.55
C GLY A 65 -18.44 -6.57 -10.36
N GLU A 66 -19.10 -7.66 -10.71
CA GLU A 66 -18.51 -8.73 -11.51
C GLU A 66 -17.89 -8.20 -12.81
N GLY A 67 -16.68 -8.69 -13.14
CA GLY A 67 -15.95 -8.26 -14.34
C GLY A 67 -15.33 -6.86 -14.26
N LYS A 68 -15.47 -6.13 -13.15
CA LYS A 68 -14.88 -4.79 -13.02
C LYS A 68 -13.36 -4.86 -12.91
N VAL A 69 -12.68 -4.42 -13.96
CA VAL A 69 -11.22 -4.25 -13.95
C VAL A 69 -10.85 -2.94 -13.27
N VAL A 70 -10.05 -3.02 -12.21
CA VAL A 70 -9.53 -1.83 -11.52
C VAL A 70 -8.13 -1.51 -12.04
N GLN A 71 -7.90 -0.25 -12.38
CA GLN A 71 -6.56 0.32 -12.57
C GLN A 71 -6.52 1.70 -11.93
N CYS A 72 -5.65 1.88 -10.95
CA CYS A 72 -5.52 3.14 -10.23
C CYS A 72 -4.87 4.23 -11.11
N ALA A 73 -5.45 5.42 -11.15
CA ALA A 73 -4.87 6.57 -11.86
C ALA A 73 -3.57 7.12 -11.23
N HIS A 74 -3.34 6.91 -9.92
CA HIS A 74 -2.14 7.42 -9.24
C HIS A 74 -0.90 6.55 -9.43
N CYS A 75 -1.05 5.23 -9.43
CA CYS A 75 0.08 4.29 -9.42
C CYS A 75 -0.10 3.08 -10.33
N GLY A 76 -1.21 2.96 -11.05
CA GLY A 76 -1.48 1.87 -11.97
C GLY A 76 -1.80 0.51 -11.33
N CYS A 77 -1.91 0.41 -10.01
CA CYS A 77 -2.22 -0.87 -9.35
C CYS A 77 -3.63 -1.38 -9.67
N ARG A 78 -3.84 -2.71 -9.56
CA ARG A 78 -5.09 -3.41 -9.92
C ARG A 78 -5.86 -3.98 -8.73
N GLY A 79 -5.73 -3.32 -7.59
CA GLY A 79 -6.18 -3.79 -6.28
C GLY A 79 -5.03 -3.84 -5.29
N CYS A 80 -5.26 -3.30 -4.11
CA CYS A 80 -4.33 -3.23 -2.99
C CYS A 80 -5.09 -3.33 -1.64
N ALA A 81 -6.33 -3.81 -1.67
CA ALA A 81 -7.05 -4.19 -0.48
C ALA A 81 -6.42 -5.48 0.06
N SER A 82 -6.23 -5.54 1.37
CA SER A 82 -5.71 -6.73 2.01
C SER A 82 -6.76 -7.85 1.99
N GLY A 83 -6.37 -9.05 1.55
CA GLY A 83 -7.26 -10.20 1.48
C GLY A 83 -7.88 -10.46 0.10
N ASP A 84 -7.62 -9.59 -0.89
CA ASP A 84 -7.86 -9.91 -2.30
C ASP A 84 -6.75 -10.88 -2.78
N GLN A 85 -6.95 -12.18 -2.55
CA GLN A 85 -6.15 -13.26 -3.16
C GLN A 85 -6.95 -13.94 -4.27
#